data_AF-A0A359M5T9-F1
#
_entry.id   AF-A0A359M5T9-F1
#
_cell.length_a   1.000
_cell.length_b   1.000
_cell.length_c   1.000
_cell.angle_alpha   90.00
_cell.angle_beta   90.00
_cell.angle_gamma   90.00
#
_symmetry.space_group_name_H-M   'P 1'
#
loop_
_entity.id
_entity.type
_entity.pdbx_description
1 polymer ?
#
loop_
_entity_poly.entity_id
_entity_poly.type
_entity_poly.pdbx_seq_one_letter_code
_entity_poly.pdbx_strand_id
1 'polypeptide(L)'
;LARAAAELEAKTGSPASHTDLMSYLMYPEVFLKFEKARANYGNLECLPTPQFFYGMKGGEEVTVDLEPGKRLVVKFLTVSEPHPEGYRTVFFELNGQPREVNIRDKSLQAEVPQLEKADPGNPGHVGAPIPGAISSVQVDLNAPVNKGDRLLVMEAMKMQTTVYAPIDGMVSRKLVSPGQTVDAKDLLLVIEPK
;
A
#
# COMPACT_ATOMS: atom_id res chain seq x y z
N LEU A 1 -23.69 30.60 6.35
CA LEU A 1 -23.11 30.50 5.00
C LEU A 1 -21.65 30.98 4.95
N ALA A 2 -21.35 32.24 5.29
CA ALA A 2 -19.97 32.77 5.26
C ALA A 2 -18.95 31.94 6.07
N ARG A 3 -19.32 31.47 7.27
CA ARG A 3 -18.45 30.59 8.08
C ARG A 3 -18.15 29.25 7.41
N ALA A 4 -19.14 28.63 6.77
CA ALA A 4 -18.98 27.35 6.09
C ALA A 4 -18.16 27.50 4.79
N ALA A 5 -18.27 28.65 4.11
CA ALA A 5 -17.43 28.98 2.96
C ALA A 5 -15.95 29.10 3.38
N ALA A 6 -15.65 29.85 4.44
CA ALA A 6 -14.29 29.99 4.95
C ALA A 6 -13.69 28.64 5.40
N GLU A 7 -14.50 27.76 6.01
CA GLU A 7 -14.06 26.41 6.38
C GLU A 7 -13.76 25.54 5.16
N LEU A 8 -14.58 25.65 4.10
CA LEU A 8 -14.38 24.91 2.87
C LEU A 8 -13.11 25.35 2.14
N GLU A 9 -12.92 26.66 2.00
CA GLU A 9 -11.72 27.25 1.39
C GLU A 9 -10.43 26.84 2.14
N ALA A 10 -10.48 26.77 3.47
CA ALA A 10 -9.35 26.29 4.27
C ALA A 10 -9.03 24.80 4.00
N LYS A 11 -10.04 23.99 3.66
CA LYS A 11 -9.89 22.54 3.40
C LYS A 11 -9.49 22.22 1.95
N THR A 12 -9.96 23.01 0.98
CA THR A 12 -9.72 22.79 -0.45
C THR A 12 -8.56 23.63 -1.00
N GLY A 13 -8.19 24.72 -0.31
CA GLY A 13 -7.14 25.63 -0.75
C GLY A 13 -7.52 26.48 -1.96
N SER A 14 -8.80 26.54 -2.33
CA SER A 14 -9.31 27.32 -3.47
C SER A 14 -10.64 27.99 -3.14
N PRO A 15 -10.96 29.14 -3.77
CA PRO A 15 -12.24 29.82 -3.57
C PRO A 15 -13.40 28.91 -3.96
N ALA A 16 -14.37 28.73 -3.07
CA ALA A 16 -15.53 27.91 -3.35
C ALA A 16 -16.61 28.73 -4.07
N SER A 17 -17.11 28.22 -5.20
CA SER A 17 -18.29 28.81 -5.84
C SER A 17 -19.53 28.63 -4.96
N HIS A 18 -20.61 29.35 -5.26
CA HIS A 18 -21.88 29.15 -4.54
C HIS A 18 -22.36 27.70 -4.64
N THR A 19 -22.19 27.08 -5.81
CA THR A 19 -22.55 25.67 -6.06
C THR A 19 -21.69 24.71 -5.24
N ASP A 20 -20.39 24.99 -5.11
CA ASP A 20 -19.47 24.17 -4.30
C ASP A 20 -19.85 24.23 -2.83
N LEU A 21 -20.18 25.43 -2.33
CA LEU A 21 -20.65 25.61 -0.95
C LEU A 21 -21.95 24.83 -0.70
N MET A 22 -22.92 24.89 -1.61
CA MET A 22 -24.16 24.12 -1.48
C MET A 22 -23.88 22.61 -1.53
N SER A 23 -23.03 22.16 -2.44
CA SER A 23 -22.66 20.74 -2.58
C SER A 23 -21.96 20.21 -1.33
N TYR A 24 -21.06 21.00 -0.74
CA TYR A 24 -20.40 20.68 0.53
C TYR A 24 -21.39 20.63 1.70
N LEU A 25 -22.35 21.55 1.78
CA LEU A 25 -23.36 21.55 2.84
C LEU A 25 -24.30 20.33 2.75
N MET A 26 -24.60 19.88 1.53
CA MET A 26 -25.45 18.71 1.30
C MET A 26 -24.68 17.39 1.52
N TYR A 27 -23.43 17.30 1.05
CA TYR A 27 -22.63 16.07 1.11
C TYR A 27 -21.14 16.35 1.45
N PRO A 28 -20.82 16.69 2.72
CA PRO A 28 -19.48 17.16 3.09
C PRO A 28 -18.35 16.18 2.74
N GLU A 29 -18.48 14.91 3.12
CA GLU A 29 -17.43 13.92 2.88
C GLU A 29 -17.25 13.57 1.40
N VAL A 30 -18.36 13.49 0.67
CA VAL A 30 -18.35 13.18 -0.77
C VAL A 30 -17.72 14.33 -1.54
N PHE A 31 -18.09 15.56 -1.22
CA PHE A 31 -17.51 16.75 -1.82
C PHE A 31 -16.00 16.84 -1.57
N LEU A 32 -15.54 16.61 -0.33
CA LEU A 32 -14.11 16.60 -0.03
C LEU A 32 -13.35 15.47 -0.75
N LYS A 33 -13.96 14.30 -0.95
CA LYS A 33 -13.37 13.21 -1.78
C LYS A 33 -13.31 13.62 -3.25
N PHE A 34 -14.35 14.25 -3.76
CA PHE A 34 -14.42 14.77 -5.13
C PHE A 34 -13.35 15.81 -5.41
N GLU A 35 -13.20 16.82 -4.53
CA GLU A 35 -12.16 17.86 -4.68
C GLU A 35 -10.75 17.28 -4.62
N LYS A 36 -10.49 16.30 -3.75
CA LYS A 36 -9.22 15.57 -3.75
C LYS A 36 -8.97 14.82 -5.06
N ALA A 37 -9.99 14.18 -5.63
CA ALA A 37 -9.88 13.50 -6.91
C ALA A 37 -9.61 14.50 -8.04
N ARG A 38 -10.29 15.64 -8.05
CA ARG A 38 -10.09 16.73 -9.02
C ARG A 38 -8.70 17.35 -8.92
N ALA A 39 -8.16 17.52 -7.71
CA ALA A 39 -6.79 18.01 -7.52
C ALA A 39 -5.73 17.01 -8.03
N ASN A 40 -5.96 15.71 -7.85
CA ASN A 40 -5.02 14.66 -8.26
C ASN A 40 -5.07 14.35 -9.76
N TYR A 41 -6.26 14.38 -10.37
CA TYR A 41 -6.49 13.86 -11.72
C TYR A 41 -7.02 14.90 -12.71
N GLY A 42 -7.35 16.11 -12.26
CA GLY A 42 -7.96 17.14 -13.09
C GLY A 42 -9.43 16.85 -13.40
N ASN A 43 -9.90 17.38 -14.54
CA ASN A 43 -11.26 17.14 -15.01
C ASN A 43 -11.34 15.78 -15.72
N LEU A 44 -12.04 14.81 -15.13
CA LEU A 44 -12.23 13.49 -15.71
C LEU A 44 -13.43 13.40 -16.66
N GLU A 45 -14.31 14.41 -16.69
CA GLU A 45 -15.52 14.41 -17.53
C GLU A 45 -15.21 14.49 -19.02
N CYS A 46 -14.01 14.96 -19.40
CA CYS A 46 -13.57 15.00 -20.79
C CYS A 46 -13.10 13.64 -21.33
N LEU A 47 -12.96 12.63 -20.47
CA LEU A 47 -12.54 11.30 -20.89
C LEU A 47 -13.73 10.53 -21.49
N PRO A 48 -13.53 9.84 -22.62
CA PRO A 48 -14.56 8.95 -23.13
C PRO A 48 -14.84 7.82 -22.14
N THR A 49 -16.13 7.44 -22.03
CA THR A 49 -16.63 6.50 -21.02
C THR A 49 -15.87 5.17 -20.96
N PRO A 50 -15.51 4.51 -22.08
CA PRO A 50 -14.76 3.26 -22.01
C PRO A 50 -13.39 3.43 -21.36
N GLN A 51 -12.66 4.48 -21.72
CA GLN A 51 -11.32 4.75 -21.21
C GLN A 51 -11.36 5.19 -19.74
N PHE A 52 -12.41 5.89 -19.32
CA PHE A 52 -12.64 6.21 -17.91
C PHE A 52 -12.78 4.94 -17.04
N PHE A 53 -13.52 3.92 -17.51
CA PHE A 53 -13.77 2.71 -16.72
C PHE A 53 -12.70 1.62 -16.88
N TYR A 54 -12.11 1.49 -18.07
CA TYR A 54 -11.30 0.32 -18.42
C TYR A 54 -9.85 0.67 -18.80
N GLY A 55 -9.52 1.96 -18.89
CA GLY A 55 -8.22 2.41 -19.39
C GLY A 55 -8.07 2.15 -20.89
N MET A 56 -6.82 2.04 -21.34
CA MET A 56 -6.45 1.85 -22.75
C MET A 56 -5.69 0.55 -22.96
N LYS A 57 -5.80 -0.03 -24.15
CA LYS A 57 -4.99 -1.19 -24.58
C LYS A 57 -3.74 -0.75 -25.34
N GLY A 58 -2.68 -1.55 -25.30
CA GLY A 58 -1.43 -1.22 -26.00
C GLY A 58 -1.67 -0.98 -27.49
N GLY A 59 -1.18 0.15 -27.99
CA GLY A 59 -1.39 0.64 -29.36
C GLY A 59 -2.69 1.43 -29.58
N GLU A 60 -3.57 1.53 -28.59
CA GLU A 60 -4.81 2.31 -28.68
C GLU A 60 -4.53 3.81 -28.65
N GLU A 61 -5.29 4.57 -29.43
CA GLU A 61 -5.25 6.03 -29.48
C GLU A 61 -6.62 6.61 -29.13
N VAL A 62 -6.63 7.63 -28.27
CA VAL A 62 -7.84 8.34 -27.86
C VAL A 62 -7.62 9.84 -27.99
N THR A 63 -8.67 10.54 -28.43
CA THR A 63 -8.70 12.00 -28.44
C THR A 63 -9.52 12.48 -27.25
N VAL A 64 -8.94 13.40 -26.47
CA VAL A 64 -9.57 14.03 -25.31
C VAL A 64 -9.73 15.52 -25.60
N ASP A 65 -10.98 15.98 -25.66
CA ASP A 65 -11.32 17.39 -25.82
C ASP A 65 -11.30 18.09 -24.46
N LEU A 66 -10.30 18.95 -24.22
CA LEU A 66 -10.21 19.69 -22.94
C LEU A 66 -11.13 20.92 -22.95
N GLU A 67 -11.06 21.69 -24.03
CA GLU A 67 -11.81 22.92 -24.27
C GLU A 67 -12.06 23.05 -25.77
N PRO A 68 -13.02 23.88 -26.21
CA PRO A 68 -13.22 24.16 -27.63
C PRO A 68 -11.91 24.60 -28.30
N GLY A 69 -11.43 23.79 -29.26
CA GLY A 69 -10.18 24.04 -29.99
C GLY A 69 -8.91 23.50 -29.33
N LYS A 70 -8.99 22.88 -28.14
CA LYS A 70 -7.84 22.23 -27.46
C LYS A 70 -8.11 20.74 -27.29
N ARG A 71 -7.39 19.94 -28.07
CA ARG A 71 -7.45 18.47 -28.02
C ARG A 71 -6.11 17.88 -27.62
N LEU A 72 -6.17 16.81 -26.85
CA LEU A 72 -5.04 15.94 -26.58
C LEU A 72 -5.26 14.62 -27.31
N VAL A 73 -4.31 14.26 -28.15
CA VAL A 73 -4.21 12.91 -28.73
C VAL A 73 -3.29 12.11 -27.84
N VAL A 74 -3.85 11.13 -27.15
CA VAL A 74 -3.13 10.22 -26.26
C VAL A 74 -3.06 8.87 -26.93
N LYS A 75 -1.86 8.38 -27.21
CA LYS A 75 -1.64 7.03 -27.74
C LYS A 75 -0.89 6.20 -26.71
N PHE A 76 -1.53 5.16 -26.22
CA PHE A 76 -0.92 4.28 -25.25
C PHE A 76 -0.01 3.28 -25.96
N LEU A 77 1.27 3.21 -25.58
CA LEU A 77 2.24 2.34 -26.24
C LEU A 77 2.34 0.99 -25.54
N THR A 78 2.84 0.99 -24.30
CA THR A 78 3.07 -0.22 -23.53
C THR A 78 3.30 0.09 -22.04
N VAL A 79 3.29 -0.96 -21.21
CA VAL A 79 3.71 -0.91 -19.80
C VAL A 79 4.98 -1.73 -19.62
N SER A 80 5.90 -1.28 -18.77
CA SER A 80 7.06 -2.08 -18.36
C SER A 80 6.67 -3.27 -17.48
N GLU A 81 7.62 -4.18 -17.31
CA GLU A 81 7.59 -5.10 -16.16
C GLU A 81 7.62 -4.32 -14.84
N PRO A 82 7.14 -4.91 -13.73
CA PRO A 82 7.27 -4.32 -12.41
C PRO A 82 8.72 -4.03 -12.05
N HIS A 83 8.97 -2.81 -11.59
CA HIS A 83 10.19 -2.50 -10.87
C HIS A 83 10.14 -3.12 -9.46
N PRO A 84 11.30 -3.46 -8.86
CA PRO A 84 11.38 -4.00 -7.50
C PRO A 84 10.69 -3.14 -6.43
N GLU A 85 10.55 -1.84 -6.68
CA GLU A 85 9.87 -0.89 -5.79
C GLU A 85 8.33 -0.96 -5.85
N GLY A 86 7.76 -1.82 -6.71
CA GLY A 86 6.32 -2.00 -6.88
C GLY A 86 5.66 -0.99 -7.82
N TYR A 87 6.44 -0.36 -8.72
CA TYR A 87 5.95 0.55 -9.75
C TYR A 87 6.08 -0.07 -11.13
N ARG A 88 5.23 0.35 -12.06
CA ARG A 88 5.38 0.10 -13.49
C ARG A 88 5.50 1.43 -14.23
N THR A 89 6.34 1.47 -15.26
CA THR A 89 6.45 2.62 -16.15
C THR A 89 5.48 2.46 -17.31
N VAL A 90 4.60 3.44 -17.49
CA VAL A 90 3.63 3.51 -18.58
C VAL A 90 4.17 4.44 -19.66
N PHE A 91 4.32 3.91 -20.88
CA PHE A 91 4.79 4.66 -22.04
C PHE A 91 3.61 5.05 -22.92
N PHE A 92 3.51 6.32 -23.28
CA PHE A 92 2.46 6.86 -24.13
C PHE A 92 2.99 8.02 -24.98
N GLU A 93 2.32 8.33 -26.08
CA GLU A 93 2.54 9.56 -26.84
C GLU A 93 1.44 10.56 -26.50
N LEU A 94 1.83 11.82 -26.30
CA LEU A 94 0.93 12.94 -26.14
C LEU A 94 1.16 13.92 -27.28
N ASN A 95 0.19 14.04 -28.19
CA ASN A 95 0.31 14.83 -29.42
C ASN A 95 1.57 14.47 -30.23
N GLY A 96 1.87 13.17 -30.33
CA GLY A 96 3.03 12.62 -31.03
C GLY A 96 4.36 12.73 -30.27
N GLN A 97 4.37 13.30 -29.06
CA GLN A 97 5.57 13.34 -28.22
C GLN A 97 5.57 12.18 -27.24
N PRO A 98 6.61 11.32 -27.20
CA PRO A 98 6.69 10.25 -26.22
C PRO A 98 6.82 10.81 -24.81
N ARG A 99 6.10 10.19 -23.88
CA ARG A 99 6.04 10.49 -22.45
C ARG A 99 6.03 9.18 -21.67
N GLU A 100 6.53 9.25 -20.46
CA GLU A 100 6.51 8.15 -19.51
C GLU A 100 6.02 8.63 -18.14
N VAL A 101 5.31 7.76 -17.43
CA VAL A 101 4.85 7.99 -16.06
C VAL A 101 5.02 6.71 -15.26
N ASN A 102 5.52 6.83 -14.03
CA ASN A 102 5.58 5.73 -13.08
C ASN A 102 4.27 5.63 -12.30
N ILE A 103 3.63 4.46 -12.35
CA ILE A 103 2.38 4.17 -11.64
C ILE A 103 2.63 3.02 -10.68
N ARG A 104 2.23 3.21 -9.42
CA ARG A 104 2.29 2.13 -8.42
C ARG A 104 1.32 1.03 -8.83
N ASP A 105 1.83 -0.18 -9.01
CA ASP A 105 0.99 -1.33 -9.32
C ASP A 105 0.34 -1.83 -8.01
N LYS A 106 -0.97 -1.60 -7.87
CA LYS A 106 -1.73 -2.01 -6.69
C LYS A 106 -2.04 -3.51 -6.68
N SER A 107 -1.85 -4.21 -7.80
CA SER A 107 -2.04 -5.66 -7.90
C SER A 107 -0.83 -6.42 -7.37
N LEU A 108 0.35 -5.80 -7.41
CA LEU A 108 1.53 -6.30 -6.72
C LEU A 108 1.31 -6.05 -5.23
N GLN A 109 0.96 -7.11 -4.50
CA GLN A 109 1.23 -7.12 -3.07
C GLN A 109 2.72 -6.80 -2.94
N ALA A 110 3.08 -5.83 -2.09
CA ALA A 110 4.48 -5.61 -1.74
C ALA A 110 5.06 -6.99 -1.46
N GLU A 111 6.11 -7.39 -2.20
CA GLU A 111 6.78 -8.66 -1.94
C GLU A 111 7.17 -8.62 -0.46
N VAL A 112 6.41 -9.33 0.38
CA VAL A 112 6.79 -9.52 1.76
C VAL A 112 8.06 -10.35 1.64
N PRO A 113 9.23 -9.83 2.05
CA PRO A 113 10.46 -10.59 1.95
C PRO A 113 10.21 -11.95 2.58
N GLN A 114 10.37 -13.03 1.81
CA GLN A 114 10.21 -14.37 2.36
C GLN A 114 11.15 -14.48 3.55
N LEU A 115 10.58 -14.76 4.71
CA LEU A 115 11.35 -14.96 5.93
C LEU A 115 12.30 -16.14 5.71
N GLU A 116 13.54 -15.97 6.17
CA GLU A 116 14.49 -17.08 6.27
C GLU A 116 13.82 -18.23 7.03
N LYS A 117 14.13 -19.49 6.69
CA LYS A 117 13.61 -20.62 7.46
C LYS A 117 14.48 -20.86 8.69
N ALA A 118 13.86 -21.22 9.81
CA ALA A 118 14.57 -21.65 11.01
C ALA A 118 15.36 -22.94 10.73
N ASP A 119 16.60 -22.99 11.20
CA ASP A 119 17.49 -24.14 11.04
C ASP A 119 17.22 -25.11 12.20
N PRO A 120 16.74 -26.33 11.94
CA PRO A 120 16.50 -27.32 12.99
C PRO A 120 17.77 -27.69 13.78
N GLY A 121 18.95 -27.49 13.19
CA GLY A 121 20.24 -27.73 13.83
C GLY A 121 20.67 -26.64 14.80
N ASN A 122 20.05 -25.46 14.75
CA ASN A 122 20.38 -24.34 15.63
C ASN A 122 19.32 -24.19 16.74
N PRO A 123 19.63 -24.51 18.01
CA PRO A 123 18.68 -24.41 19.11
C PRO A 123 18.26 -22.96 19.42
N GLY A 124 18.99 -21.96 18.93
CA GLY A 124 18.65 -20.54 19.03
C GLY A 124 17.69 -20.04 17.96
N HIS A 125 17.41 -20.81 16.90
CA HIS A 125 16.47 -20.41 15.86
C HIS A 125 15.03 -20.69 16.31
N VAL A 126 14.23 -19.64 16.44
CA VAL A 126 12.82 -19.74 16.81
C VAL A 126 11.98 -19.69 15.53
N GLY A 127 11.56 -20.87 15.05
CA GLY A 127 10.71 -21.00 13.86
C GLY A 127 9.21 -20.94 14.17
N ALA A 128 8.41 -20.53 13.18
CA ALA A 128 6.96 -20.60 13.23
C ALA A 128 6.49 -22.07 13.28
N PRO A 129 5.75 -22.49 14.33
CA PRO A 129 5.29 -23.87 14.46
C PRO A 129 4.17 -24.22 13.46
N ILE A 130 3.33 -23.23 13.12
CA ILE A 130 2.21 -23.32 12.18
C ILE A 130 2.15 -22.05 11.33
N PRO A 131 1.60 -22.11 10.10
CA PRO A 131 1.34 -20.91 9.33
C PRO A 131 0.25 -20.07 10.03
N GLY A 132 0.41 -18.74 10.01
CA GLY A 132 -0.51 -17.84 10.69
C GLY A 132 -0.04 -16.38 10.66
N ALA A 133 -0.72 -15.51 11.39
CA ALA A 133 -0.35 -14.10 11.53
C ALA A 133 0.22 -13.82 12.93
N ILE A 134 1.18 -12.90 13.04
CA ILE A 134 1.70 -12.46 14.34
C ILE A 134 0.67 -11.53 14.99
N SER A 135 0.09 -11.95 16.11
CA SER A 135 -0.86 -11.14 16.88
C SER A 135 -0.16 -10.09 17.72
N SER A 136 0.90 -10.49 18.46
CA SER A 136 1.71 -9.56 19.26
C SER A 136 3.12 -10.11 19.45
N VAL A 137 4.10 -9.22 19.62
CA VAL A 137 5.48 -9.56 19.97
C VAL A 137 5.76 -8.99 21.36
N GLN A 138 6.27 -9.83 22.26
CA GLN A 138 6.42 -9.54 23.69
C GLN A 138 7.88 -9.31 24.09
N VAL A 139 8.81 -9.45 23.15
CA VAL A 139 10.25 -9.28 23.36
C VAL A 139 10.84 -8.31 22.34
N ASP A 140 11.84 -7.56 22.79
CA ASP A 140 12.60 -6.64 21.95
C ASP A 140 13.98 -7.19 21.60
N LEU A 141 14.60 -6.56 20.60
CA LEU A 141 15.98 -6.85 20.24
C LEU A 141 16.89 -6.60 21.44
N ASN A 142 17.89 -7.46 21.65
CA ASN A 142 18.82 -7.46 22.77
C ASN A 142 18.18 -7.69 24.15
N ALA A 143 16.93 -8.15 24.22
CA ALA A 143 16.30 -8.53 25.48
C ALA A 143 16.88 -9.87 25.99
N PRO A 144 17.21 -10.00 27.29
CA PRO A 144 17.50 -11.30 27.89
C PRO A 144 16.21 -12.12 28.03
N VAL A 145 16.29 -13.41 27.71
CA VAL A 145 15.18 -14.36 27.81
C VAL A 145 15.66 -15.64 28.48
N ASN A 146 14.79 -16.24 29.30
CA ASN A 146 15.00 -17.56 29.87
C ASN A 146 14.18 -18.59 29.09
N LYS A 147 14.60 -19.85 29.13
CA LYS A 147 13.88 -20.97 28.56
C LYS A 147 12.46 -21.03 29.13
N GLY A 148 11.47 -21.04 28.22
CA GLY A 148 10.06 -21.03 28.57
C GLY A 148 9.43 -19.64 28.69
N ASP A 149 10.19 -18.56 28.50
CA ASP A 149 9.63 -17.21 28.42
C ASP A 149 8.76 -17.05 27.17
N ARG A 150 7.75 -16.20 27.26
CA ARG A 150 6.85 -15.91 26.13
C ARG A 150 7.51 -14.90 25.20
N LEU A 151 7.61 -15.24 23.93
CA LEU A 151 8.27 -14.40 22.93
C LEU A 151 7.26 -13.61 22.11
N LEU A 152 6.24 -14.29 21.58
CA LEU A 152 5.21 -13.70 20.73
C LEU A 152 3.96 -14.58 20.72
N VAL A 153 2.86 -14.01 20.25
CA VAL A 153 1.58 -14.71 20.05
C VAL A 153 1.26 -14.69 18.57
N MET A 154 0.96 -15.86 18.03
CA MET A 154 0.49 -16.06 16.67
C MET A 154 -1.01 -16.35 16.67
N GLU A 155 -1.70 -15.97 15.61
CA GLU A 155 -3.09 -16.31 15.36
C GLU A 155 -3.19 -17.13 14.07
N ALA A 156 -3.80 -18.30 14.16
CA ALA A 156 -4.10 -19.16 13.03
C ALA A 156 -5.50 -19.73 13.21
N MET A 157 -6.37 -19.59 12.19
CA MET A 157 -7.72 -20.15 12.20
C MET A 157 -8.55 -19.79 13.46
N LYS A 158 -8.49 -18.52 13.91
CA LYS A 158 -9.14 -18.00 15.13
C LYS A 158 -8.60 -18.58 16.45
N MET A 159 -7.48 -19.30 16.41
CA MET A 159 -6.79 -19.81 17.58
C MET A 159 -5.48 -19.06 17.80
N GLN A 160 -5.24 -18.64 19.03
CA GLN A 160 -3.98 -18.01 19.43
C GLN A 160 -3.00 -19.06 19.95
N THR A 161 -1.76 -19.01 19.45
CA THR A 161 -0.66 -19.89 19.86
C THR A 161 0.48 -19.02 20.35
N THR A 162 0.93 -19.25 21.59
CA THR A 162 2.09 -18.56 22.15
C THR A 162 3.37 -19.31 21.78
N VAL A 163 4.37 -18.59 21.28
CA VAL A 163 5.71 -19.13 21.00
C VAL A 163 6.61 -18.82 22.19
N TYR A 164 7.32 -19.84 22.67
CA TYR A 164 8.16 -19.78 23.87
C TYR A 164 9.65 -19.89 23.53
N ALA A 165 10.51 -19.35 24.40
CA ALA A 165 11.94 -19.44 24.26
C ALA A 165 12.45 -20.89 24.43
N PRO A 166 13.15 -21.47 23.44
CA PRO A 166 13.71 -22.82 23.54
C PRO A 166 14.93 -22.92 24.46
N ILE A 167 15.67 -21.82 24.64
CA ILE A 167 16.92 -21.73 25.39
C ILE A 167 16.98 -20.43 26.19
N ASP A 168 17.86 -20.39 27.20
CA ASP A 168 18.27 -19.16 27.88
C ASP A 168 19.26 -18.39 26.99
N GLY A 169 19.15 -17.06 26.94
CA GLY A 169 20.03 -16.26 26.10
C GLY A 169 19.58 -14.81 25.92
N MET A 170 20.01 -14.21 24.81
CA MET A 170 19.64 -12.86 24.40
C MET A 170 19.07 -12.87 22.98
N VAL A 171 18.00 -12.12 22.74
CA VAL A 171 17.40 -11.99 21.40
C VAL A 171 18.34 -11.19 20.50
N SER A 172 19.03 -11.84 19.55
CA SER A 172 19.98 -11.19 18.65
C SER A 172 19.32 -10.71 17.35
N ARG A 173 18.26 -11.37 16.88
CA ARG A 173 17.49 -10.96 15.70
C ARG A 173 16.00 -11.01 15.97
N LYS A 174 15.28 -9.97 15.52
CA LYS A 174 13.81 -9.93 15.44
C LYS A 174 13.39 -9.68 14.00
N LEU A 175 12.74 -10.67 13.39
CA LEU A 175 12.44 -10.67 11.94
C LEU A 175 10.95 -10.43 11.63
N VAL A 176 10.11 -10.34 12.67
CA VAL A 176 8.67 -10.23 12.52
C VAL A 176 8.06 -9.06 13.29
N SER A 177 6.93 -8.56 12.77
CA SER A 177 6.12 -7.50 13.37
C SER A 177 4.65 -7.92 13.55
N PRO A 178 3.89 -7.34 14.50
CA PRO A 178 2.45 -7.57 14.62
C PRO A 178 1.71 -7.31 13.29
N GLY A 179 0.77 -8.18 12.94
CA GLY A 179 0.02 -8.16 11.70
C GLY A 179 0.69 -8.87 10.52
N GLN A 180 1.97 -9.25 10.63
CA GLN A 180 2.69 -9.96 9.57
C GLN A 180 2.24 -11.42 9.47
N THR A 181 2.02 -11.90 8.25
CA THR A 181 1.73 -13.32 7.98
C THR A 181 3.03 -14.09 7.80
N VAL A 182 3.11 -15.29 8.37
CA VAL A 182 4.27 -16.18 8.33
C VAL A 182 3.83 -17.59 7.94
N ASP A 183 4.71 -18.29 7.25
CA ASP A 183 4.55 -19.70 6.92
C ASP A 183 5.16 -20.60 7.98
N ALA A 184 4.83 -21.89 7.93
CA ALA A 184 5.51 -22.89 8.76
C ALA A 184 7.03 -22.81 8.56
N LYS A 185 7.75 -22.88 9.69
CA LYS A 185 9.22 -22.83 9.79
C LYS A 185 9.87 -21.49 9.44
N ASP A 186 9.11 -20.42 9.19
CA ASP A 186 9.71 -19.08 9.09
C ASP A 186 10.43 -18.70 10.38
N LEU A 187 11.62 -18.14 10.25
CA LEU A 187 12.45 -17.71 11.37
C LEU A 187 11.86 -16.42 11.94
N LEU A 188 11.37 -16.51 13.16
CA LEU A 188 10.73 -15.39 13.85
C LEU A 188 11.76 -14.56 14.62
N LEU A 189 12.61 -15.25 15.37
CA LEU A 189 13.60 -14.69 16.28
C LEU A 189 14.86 -15.57 16.28
N VAL A 190 16.00 -14.96 16.60
CA VAL A 190 17.23 -15.70 16.95
C VAL A 190 17.62 -15.37 18.38
N ILE A 191 17.88 -16.40 19.18
CA ILE A 191 18.39 -16.30 20.54
C ILE A 191 19.84 -16.78 20.53
N GLU A 192 20.75 -15.91 20.96
CA GLU A 192 22.13 -16.30 21.20
C GLU A 192 22.26 -16.82 22.64
N PRO A 193 22.83 -18.03 22.84
CA PRO A 193 23.11 -18.55 24.16
C PRO A 193 24.01 -17.59 24.94
N LYS A 194 23.77 -17.50 26.24
CA LYS A 194 24.62 -16.75 27.16
C LYS A 194 25.90 -17.49 27.51
#